data_AF-A0A4R1PXG7-F1
#
_entry.id   AF-A0A4R1PXG7-F1
#
_cell.length_a   1.000
_cell.length_b   1.000
_cell.length_c   1.000
_cell.angle_alpha   90.00
_cell.angle_beta   90.00
_cell.angle_gamma   90.00
#
_symmetry.space_group_name_H-M   'P 1'
#
loop_
_entity.id
_entity.type
_entity.pdbx_description
1 polymer ?
#
loop_
_entity_poly.entity_id
_entity_poly.type
_entity_poly.pdbx_seq_one_letter_code
_entity_poly.pdbx_strand_id
1 'polypeptide(L)' 'MKYAKGTLLTLKGSKQNYRLVGKWHNAWVLASEDPRDTEIVMYTENEIEEEIEAGRITVI' A
#
# COMPACT_ATOMS: atom_id res chain seq x y z
N MET A 1 -1.02 -13.53 -8.24
CA MET A 1 -0.98 -12.14 -7.77
C MET A 1 -0.59 -12.17 -6.30
N LYS A 2 0.54 -11.56 -5.91
CA LYS A 2 1.09 -11.67 -4.55
C LYS A 2 0.24 -10.94 -3.49
N TYR A 3 -0.42 -9.84 -3.88
CA TYR A 3 -1.38 -9.09 -3.06
C TYR A 3 -2.71 -8.96 -3.79
N ALA A 4 -3.82 -9.16 -3.07
CA ALA A 4 -5.16 -9.11 -3.63
C ALA A 4 -5.77 -7.71 -3.42
N LYS A 5 -6.67 -7.27 -4.31
CA LYS A 5 -7.45 -6.06 -4.04
C LYS A 5 -8.16 -6.22 -2.69
N GLY A 6 -8.05 -5.19 -1.85
CA GLY A 6 -8.56 -5.21 -0.48
C GLY A 6 -7.53 -5.57 0.59
N THR A 7 -6.34 -6.04 0.22
CA THR A 7 -5.21 -6.23 1.16
C THR A 7 -4.95 -4.94 1.91
N LEU A 8 -4.79 -5.04 3.23
CA LEU A 8 -4.45 -3.92 4.10
C LEU A 8 -2.93 -3.88 4.32
N LEU A 9 -2.39 -2.66 4.32
CA LEU A 9 -0.99 -2.39 4.53
C LEU A 9 -0.84 -1.24 5.52
N THR A 10 0.17 -1.30 6.38
CA THR A 10 0.58 -0.20 7.23
C THR A 10 1.93 0.30 6.79
N LEU A 11 2.04 1.60 6.50
CA LEU A 11 3.31 2.26 6.23
C LEU A 11 3.98 2.63 7.55
N LYS A 12 5.28 2.37 7.69
CA LYS A 12 6.04 2.69 8.89
C LYS A 12 6.03 4.21 9.12
N GLY A 13 5.62 4.61 10.32
CA GLY A 13 5.48 6.03 10.69
C GLY A 13 4.11 6.63 10.33
N SER A 14 3.28 5.91 9.56
CA SER A 14 1.88 6.28 9.37
C SER A 14 1.03 5.83 10.55
N LYS A 15 0.02 6.63 10.90
CA LYS A 15 -0.97 6.31 11.95
C LYS A 15 -2.21 5.59 11.41
N GLN A 16 -2.23 5.32 10.10
CA GLN A 16 -3.38 4.77 9.39
C GLN A 16 -2.96 3.59 8.52
N ASN A 17 -3.96 2.79 8.18
CA ASN A 17 -3.80 1.70 7.25
C ASN A 17 -4.20 2.17 5.86
N TYR A 18 -3.61 1.53 4.86
CA TYR A 18 -3.91 1.72 3.46
C TYR A 18 -4.46 0.44 2.89
N ARG A 19 -5.44 0.57 2.02
CA ARG A 19 -6.03 -0.53 1.28
C ARG A 19 -5.50 -0.55 -0.14
N LEU A 20 -5.08 -1.72 -0.58
CA LEU A 20 -4.79 -1.96 -1.99
C LEU A 20 -6.08 -1.88 -2.80
N VAL A 21 -6.27 -0.82 -3.57
CA VAL A 21 -7.50 -0.58 -4.34
C VAL A 21 -7.41 -1.04 -5.79
N GLY A 22 -6.19 -1.25 -6.31
CA GLY A 22 -5.98 -1.81 -7.64
C GLY A 22 -4.57 -1.58 -8.17
N LYS A 23 -4.44 -1.62 -9.49
CA LYS A 23 -3.22 -1.26 -10.22
C LYS A 23 -3.50 -0.13 -11.18
N TRP A 24 -2.51 0.73 -11.37
CA TRP A 24 -2.46 1.72 -12.43
C TRP A 24 -1.13 1.58 -13.16
N HIS A 25 -1.17 1.22 -14.44
CA HIS A 25 0.00 0.73 -15.18
C HIS A 25 0.77 -0.34 -14.38
N ASN A 26 2.04 -0.09 -14.07
CA ASN A 26 2.94 -1.00 -13.36
C ASN A 26 3.02 -0.72 -11.85
N ALA A 27 2.11 0.08 -11.32
CA ALA A 27 2.08 0.45 -9.91
C ALA A 27 0.84 -0.10 -9.19
N TRP A 28 1.04 -0.55 -7.96
CA TRP A 28 0.01 -0.81 -6.98
C TRP A 28 -0.49 0.51 -6.39
N VAL A 29 -1.81 0.66 -6.33
CA VAL A 29 -2.47 1.87 -5.83
C VAL A 29 -3.04 1.58 -4.45
N LEU A 30 -2.54 2.31 -3.46
CA LEU A 30 -2.96 2.22 -2.06
C LEU A 30 -3.74 3.49 -1.69
N ALA A 31 -4.92 3.32 -1.12
CA ALA A 31 -5.73 4.43 -0.61
C ALA A 31 -5.81 4.35 0.92
N SER A 32 -5.80 5.50 1.60
CA SER A 32 -6.04 5.55 3.04
C SER A 32 -7.40 4.96 3.41
N GLU A 33 -7.46 4.27 4.55
CA GLU A 33 -8.73 3.84 5.16
C GLU A 33 -9.42 4.96 5.94
N ASP A 34 -8.76 6.09 6.22
CA ASP A 34 -9.44 7.27 6.80
C ASP A 34 -10.24 7.97 5.69
N PRO A 35 -11.57 8.03 5.76
CA PRO A 35 -12.40 8.65 4.72
C PRO A 35 -12.21 10.16 4.59
N ARG A 36 -11.51 10.80 5.54
CA ARG A 36 -11.16 12.23 5.49
C ARG A 36 -9.80 12.46 4.85
N ASP A 37 -9.01 11.40 4.67
CA ASP A 37 -7.74 11.46 4.00
C ASP A 37 -7.91 11.09 2.52
N THR A 38 -7.36 11.93 1.66
CA THR A 38 -7.41 11.77 0.20
C THR A 38 -6.06 11.32 -0.37
N GLU A 39 -5.10 11.02 0.50
CA GLU A 39 -3.80 10.51 0.11
C GLU A 39 -3.92 9.17 -0.63
N ILE A 40 -3.25 9.12 -1.78
CA ILE A 40 -3.03 7.92 -2.57
C ILE A 40 -1.53 7.70 -2.64
N VAL A 41 -1.09 6.50 -2.28
CA VAL A 41 0.30 6.10 -2.38
C VAL A 41 0.43 5.05 -3.48
N MET A 42 1.45 5.22 -4.31
CA MET A 42 1.73 4.32 -5.41
C MET A 42 3.13 3.73 -5.26
N TYR A 43 3.22 2.43 -5.45
CA TYR A 43 4.49 1.72 -5.52
C TYR A 43 4.50 0.84 -6.75
N THR A 44 5.60 0.85 -7.50
CA THR A 44 5.85 -0.22 -8.48
C THR A 44 5.90 -1.58 -7.79
N GLU A 45 5.83 -2.65 -8.60
CA GLU A 45 5.96 -4.01 -8.06
C GLU A 45 7.27 -4.23 -7.31
N ASN A 46 8.37 -3.65 -7.77
CA ASN A 46 9.67 -3.80 -7.12
C ASN A 46 9.74 -2.97 -5.83
N GLU A 47 9.31 -1.71 -5.88
CA GLU A 47 9.39 -0.82 -4.72
C GLU A 47 8.57 -1.36 -3.54
N ILE A 48 7.35 -1.85 -3.78
CA ILE A 48 6.53 -2.37 -2.67
C ILE A 48 7.18 -3.61 -2.03
N GLU A 49 7.87 -4.44 -2.82
CA GLU A 49 8.58 -5.60 -2.29
C GLU A 49 9.80 -5.18 -1.49
N GLU A 50 10.61 -4.25 -2.00
CA GLU A 50 11.77 -3.70 -1.28
C GLU A 50 11.37 -3.03 0.03
N GLU A 51 10.25 -2.30 0.05
CA GLU A 51 9.71 -1.66 1.25
C GLU A 51 9.18 -2.65 2.29
N ILE A 52 8.57 -3.76 1.84
CA ILE A 52 8.13 -4.85 2.71
C ILE A 52 9.34 -5.61 3.28
N GLU A 53 10.33 -5.94 2.45
CA GLU A 53 11.57 -6.60 2.88
C GLU A 53 12.37 -5.74 3.86
N ALA A 54 12.37 -4.42 3.66
CA ALA A 54 12.99 -3.47 4.58
C ALA A 54 12.18 -3.22 5.86
N GLY A 55 11.00 -3.83 6.01
CA GLY A 55 10.10 -3.63 7.16
C GLY A 55 9.55 -2.21 7.28
N ARG A 56 9.51 -1.47 6.16
CA ARG A 56 8.88 -0.15 6.06
C ARG A 56 7.40 -0.26 5.69
N ILE A 57 6.97 -1.37 5.14
CA ILE A 57 5.56 -1.72 4.92
C ILE A 57 5.27 -3.06 5.58
N THR A 58 4.16 -3.12 6.33
CA THR A 58 3.64 -4.35 6.91
C THR A 58 2.32 -4.70 6.25
N VAL A 59 2.17 -5.94 5.78
CA VAL A 59 0.89 -6.48 5.30
C VAL A 59 0.14 -7.08 6.49
N ILE A 60 -1.15 -6.75 6.62
CA ILE A 60 -2.02 -7.12 7.76
C ILE A 60 -3.32 -7.76 7.30
#